data_AF-A0A7X7DJ51-F1
#
_entry.id   AF-A0A7X7DJ51-F1
#
_cell.length_a   1.000
_cell.length_b   1.000
_cell.length_c   1.000
_cell.angle_alpha   90.00
_cell.angle_beta   90.00
_cell.angle_gamma   90.00
#
_symmetry.space_group_name_H-M   'P 1'
#
loop_
_entity.id
_entity.type
_entity.pdbx_description
1 polymer ?
#
loop_
_entity_poly.entity_id
_entity_poly.type
_entity_poly.pdbx_seq_one_letter_code
_entity_poly.pdbx_strand_id
1 'polypeptide(L)'
;MLYLTNHLLKISILHPEKDLQYLGSRYCRGGYIWQLDSVEYGPLFSGPQYPDAYPPVFDGQGIPDVFETALGYSIAKVGENVHVIGVGDVLRSSETTPFHVRWNPVVVAPCQWHIVQNSDFTEMSTRAEFKGYSYYLTKKVILGNSGCTVMTNLHNTGTLPIPVRWFVHPFFPLNKGDVSCQLSLPLTIPDNPGFVCTDTTHISIAQTMDWKNG
;
A
#
# COMPACT_ATOMS: atom_id res chain seq x y z
N MET A 1 16.16 -1.25 0.51
CA MET A 1 15.22 -2.36 0.28
C MET A 1 15.72 -3.64 0.95
N LEU A 2 14.80 -4.56 1.20
CA LEU A 2 15.02 -5.95 1.62
C LEU A 2 14.56 -6.89 0.50
N TYR A 3 15.10 -8.11 0.46
CA TYR A 3 14.81 -9.06 -0.61
C TYR A 3 14.50 -10.47 -0.10
N LEU A 4 13.50 -11.10 -0.70
CA LEU A 4 13.24 -12.55 -0.59
C LEU A 4 13.34 -13.15 -1.99
N THR A 5 14.06 -14.27 -2.14
CA THR A 5 14.34 -14.84 -3.47
C THR A 5 14.23 -16.35 -3.48
N ASN A 6 13.66 -16.92 -4.54
CA ASN A 6 13.80 -18.33 -4.88
C ASN A 6 14.19 -18.46 -6.37
N HIS A 7 14.08 -19.66 -6.93
CA HIS A 7 14.44 -19.93 -8.32
C HIS A 7 13.45 -19.36 -9.36
N LEU A 8 12.27 -18.86 -8.94
CA LEU A 8 11.23 -18.31 -9.80
C LEU A 8 10.99 -16.82 -9.57
N LEU A 9 11.17 -16.34 -8.35
CA LEU A 9 10.70 -15.04 -7.90
C LEU A 9 11.75 -14.28 -7.08
N LYS A 10 11.73 -12.96 -7.23
CA LYS A 10 12.39 -12.00 -6.32
C LYS A 10 11.36 -10.98 -5.84
N ILE A 11 11.20 -10.88 -4.53
CA ILE A 11 10.37 -9.86 -3.87
C ILE A 11 11.28 -8.74 -3.42
N SER A 12 11.01 -7.52 -3.86
CA SER A 12 11.66 -6.30 -3.38
C SER A 12 10.74 -5.60 -2.38
N ILE A 13 11.15 -5.49 -1.12
CA ILE A 13 10.37 -4.91 -0.03
C ILE A 13 11.05 -3.62 0.43
N LEU A 14 10.31 -2.51 0.57
CA LEU A 14 10.87 -1.27 1.08
C LEU A 14 11.27 -1.44 2.56
N HIS A 15 12.45 -0.93 2.89
CA HIS A 15 12.90 -0.77 4.27
C HIS A 15 12.27 0.51 4.85
N PRO A 16 11.45 0.41 5.91
CA PRO A 16 10.61 1.50 6.39
C PRO A 16 11.37 2.76 6.86
N GLU A 17 12.66 2.59 7.19
CA GLU A 17 13.55 3.67 7.67
C GLU A 17 14.65 4.08 6.68
N LYS A 18 15.00 3.23 5.70
CA LYS A 18 16.14 3.48 4.80
C LYS A 18 15.70 3.89 3.39
N ASP A 19 14.48 3.52 3.00
CA ASP A 19 13.94 3.80 1.68
C ASP A 19 12.95 4.98 1.72
N LEU A 20 13.24 5.99 2.54
CA LEU A 20 12.33 7.12 2.79
C LEU A 20 11.97 7.90 1.52
N GLN A 21 12.85 7.92 0.51
CA GLN A 21 12.55 8.55 -0.78
C GLN A 21 11.42 7.88 -1.57
N TYR A 22 10.90 6.73 -1.12
CA TYR A 22 9.77 6.02 -1.73
C TYR A 22 8.55 5.96 -0.79
N LEU A 23 8.62 6.58 0.40
CA LEU A 23 7.65 6.41 1.49
C LEU A 23 6.99 7.74 1.87
N GLY A 24 5.75 7.91 1.44
CA GLY A 24 4.93 9.09 1.74
C GLY A 24 4.07 8.92 2.99
N SER A 25 3.03 9.76 3.08
CA SER A 25 2.04 9.72 4.16
C SER A 25 0.90 8.71 3.93
N ARG A 26 0.79 8.14 2.72
CA ARG A 26 -0.38 7.37 2.29
C ARG A 26 -0.34 5.88 2.61
N TYR A 27 0.79 5.23 2.30
CA TYR A 27 0.90 3.78 2.32
C TYR A 27 1.62 3.29 3.57
N CYS A 28 1.16 2.17 4.12
CA CYS A 28 1.83 1.53 5.25
C CYS A 28 3.29 1.24 4.87
N ARG A 29 4.22 1.66 5.72
CA ARG A 29 5.67 1.53 5.43
C ARG A 29 6.16 0.10 5.60
N GLY A 30 5.63 -0.61 6.60
CA GLY A 30 5.99 -2.00 6.86
C GLY A 30 5.34 -2.97 5.89
N GLY A 31 6.12 -3.92 5.38
CA GLY A 31 5.68 -4.95 4.44
C GLY A 31 5.32 -4.41 3.05
N TYR A 32 5.74 -3.18 2.71
CA TYR A 32 5.48 -2.59 1.40
C TYR A 32 6.31 -3.30 0.33
N ILE A 33 5.66 -4.14 -0.49
CA ILE A 33 6.24 -4.76 -1.68
C ILE A 33 6.35 -3.71 -2.80
N TRP A 34 7.58 -3.34 -3.12
CA TRP A 34 7.92 -2.42 -4.21
C TRP A 34 7.82 -3.07 -5.59
N GLN A 35 8.25 -4.34 -5.68
CA GLN A 35 8.22 -5.11 -6.91
C GLN A 35 8.21 -6.61 -6.61
N LEU A 36 7.58 -7.37 -7.50
CA LEU A 36 7.72 -8.81 -7.60
C LEU A 36 8.25 -9.14 -9.00
N ASP A 37 9.47 -9.62 -9.10
CA ASP A 37 10.08 -10.02 -10.37
C ASP A 37 9.93 -11.53 -10.55
N SER A 38 9.39 -11.94 -11.70
CA SER A 38 9.33 -13.32 -12.16
C SER A 38 10.46 -13.60 -13.15
N VAL A 39 11.10 -14.76 -13.04
CA VAL A 39 12.08 -15.23 -14.04
C VAL A 39 11.43 -15.41 -15.41
N GLU A 40 10.16 -15.81 -15.46
CA GLU A 40 9.44 -16.06 -16.71
C GLU A 40 8.87 -14.78 -17.34
N TYR A 41 8.30 -13.90 -16.51
CA TYR A 41 7.50 -12.77 -16.99
C TYR A 41 8.14 -11.39 -16.73
N GLY A 42 9.26 -11.33 -16.00
CA GLY A 42 9.86 -10.08 -15.57
C GLY A 42 9.07 -9.40 -14.44
N PRO A 43 9.10 -8.06 -14.34
CA PRO A 43 8.39 -7.31 -13.31
C PRO A 43 6.87 -7.49 -13.42
N LEU A 44 6.22 -7.90 -12.32
CA LEU A 44 4.80 -8.20 -12.30
C LEU A 44 3.92 -7.01 -11.90
N PHE A 45 4.51 -5.96 -11.31
CA PHE A 45 3.81 -4.76 -10.89
C PHE A 45 4.42 -3.50 -11.51
N SER A 46 3.60 -2.47 -11.63
CA SER A 46 3.96 -1.15 -12.13
C SER A 46 3.84 -0.13 -11.00
N GLY A 47 3.89 1.15 -11.34
CA GLY A 47 3.40 2.24 -10.52
C GLY A 47 2.64 3.21 -11.42
N PRO A 48 1.91 4.17 -10.86
CA PRO A 48 1.21 5.20 -11.64
C PRO A 48 2.17 6.04 -12.49
N GLN A 49 3.48 5.94 -12.27
CA GLN A 49 4.50 6.63 -13.04
C GLN A 49 5.55 5.71 -13.67
N TYR A 50 5.38 4.39 -13.65
CA TYR A 50 6.32 3.51 -14.36
C TYR A 50 6.41 3.91 -15.86
N PRO A 51 7.60 3.99 -16.47
CA PRO A 51 8.91 3.55 -15.99
C PRO A 51 9.77 4.62 -15.28
N ASP A 52 9.18 5.72 -14.79
CA ASP A 52 9.92 6.69 -13.99
C ASP A 52 10.60 6.00 -12.80
N ALA A 53 11.91 6.21 -12.67
CA ALA A 53 12.73 5.63 -11.61
C ALA A 53 12.50 6.29 -10.24
N TYR A 54 11.84 7.46 -10.22
CA TYR A 54 11.59 8.26 -9.02
C TYR A 54 10.12 8.69 -8.93
N PRO A 55 9.16 7.73 -8.83
CA PRO A 55 7.76 8.08 -8.71
C PRO A 55 7.52 8.89 -7.41
N PRO A 56 6.62 9.88 -7.40
CA PRO A 56 6.20 10.58 -6.21
C PRO A 56 5.80 9.60 -5.12
N VAL A 57 6.39 9.80 -3.95
CA VAL A 57 6.16 9.00 -2.73
C VAL A 57 4.69 8.83 -2.38
N PHE A 58 3.86 9.79 -2.80
CA PHE A 58 2.43 9.77 -2.56
C PHE A 58 1.68 8.75 -3.43
N ASP A 59 2.04 8.66 -4.71
CA ASP A 59 1.33 7.81 -5.67
C ASP A 59 1.82 6.35 -5.56
N GLY A 60 3.10 6.13 -5.22
CA GLY A 60 3.67 4.82 -4.89
C GLY A 60 4.01 3.95 -6.10
N GLN A 61 4.29 2.67 -5.88
CA GLN A 61 4.56 1.65 -6.91
C GLN A 61 4.37 0.26 -6.29
N GLY A 62 4.04 -0.77 -7.05
CA GLY A 62 4.04 -2.14 -6.55
C GLY A 62 2.71 -2.51 -5.88
N ILE A 63 2.79 -3.06 -4.67
CA ILE A 63 1.63 -3.59 -3.93
C ILE A 63 1.55 -3.00 -2.50
N PRO A 64 1.46 -1.67 -2.35
CA PRO A 64 1.22 -1.11 -1.03
C PRO A 64 -0.17 -1.47 -0.50
N ASP A 65 -0.37 -1.30 0.79
CA ASP A 65 -1.67 -1.26 1.44
C ASP A 65 -1.86 0.05 2.22
N VAL A 66 -3.12 0.39 2.45
CA VAL A 66 -3.52 1.68 3.04
C VAL A 66 -4.41 1.42 4.25
N PHE A 67 -4.12 2.10 5.36
CA PHE A 67 -5.08 2.37 6.42
C PHE A 67 -5.63 3.78 6.19
N GLU A 68 -6.78 3.88 5.54
CA GLU A 68 -7.26 5.14 4.97
C GLU A 68 -7.71 6.14 6.04
N THR A 69 -8.25 5.64 7.16
CA THR A 69 -8.72 6.46 8.27
C THR A 69 -7.57 6.78 9.22
N ALA A 70 -7.06 8.02 9.18
CA ALA A 70 -6.08 8.51 10.14
C ALA A 70 -6.72 8.70 11.53
N LEU A 71 -6.01 8.35 12.60
CA LEU A 71 -6.47 8.54 13.98
C LEU A 71 -6.49 10.03 14.35
N GLY A 72 -7.56 10.46 15.03
CA GLY A 72 -7.77 11.86 15.42
C GLY A 72 -8.18 12.81 14.30
N TYR A 73 -8.39 12.32 13.06
CA TYR A 73 -8.70 13.17 11.89
C TYR A 73 -9.96 14.05 12.06
N SER A 74 -10.96 13.56 12.80
CA SER A 74 -12.24 14.24 12.98
C SER A 74 -12.16 15.46 13.90
N ILE A 75 -11.14 15.52 14.76
CA ILE A 75 -10.98 16.58 15.77
C ILE A 75 -9.74 17.45 15.52
N ALA A 76 -8.75 16.95 14.77
CA ALA A 76 -7.52 17.67 14.51
C ALA A 76 -7.78 18.90 13.63
N LYS A 77 -7.25 20.07 14.01
CA LYS A 77 -7.28 21.30 13.20
C LYS A 77 -6.11 21.35 12.23
N VAL A 78 -6.16 22.26 11.25
CA VAL A 78 -4.98 22.57 10.43
C VAL A 78 -3.85 23.05 11.34
N GLY A 79 -2.64 22.56 11.09
CA GLY A 79 -1.48 22.77 11.94
C GLY A 79 -1.31 21.73 13.06
N GLU A 80 -2.29 20.86 13.29
CA GLU A 80 -2.18 19.77 14.25
C GLU A 80 -1.84 18.44 13.56
N ASN A 81 -1.33 17.48 14.34
CA ASN A 81 -1.07 16.13 13.83
C ASN A 81 -2.33 15.26 13.85
N VAL A 82 -2.36 14.33 12.92
CA VAL A 82 -3.14 13.09 12.93
C VAL A 82 -2.16 11.91 12.88
N HIS A 83 -2.62 10.69 13.16
CA HIS A 83 -1.75 9.52 13.07
C HIS A 83 -2.24 8.53 12.02
N VAL A 84 -1.41 8.22 11.03
CA VAL A 84 -1.72 7.23 9.99
C VAL A 84 -1.08 5.90 10.38
N ILE A 85 -1.91 4.86 10.55
CA ILE A 85 -1.47 3.53 11.00
C ILE A 85 -0.40 2.99 10.06
N GLY A 86 0.74 2.56 10.63
CA GLY A 86 1.87 2.04 9.87
C GLY A 86 2.71 3.08 9.12
N VAL A 87 2.37 4.37 9.21
CA VAL A 87 3.14 5.50 8.67
C VAL A 87 3.76 6.31 9.80
N GLY A 88 2.93 6.78 10.75
CA GLY A 88 3.33 7.66 11.83
C GLY A 88 2.46 8.91 11.92
N ASP A 89 2.97 9.93 12.61
CA ASP A 89 2.30 11.22 12.77
C ASP A 89 2.44 12.03 11.48
N VAL A 90 1.32 12.56 11.01
CA VAL A 90 1.19 13.35 9.79
C VAL A 90 0.61 14.72 10.15
N LEU A 91 1.24 15.79 9.66
CA LEU A 91 0.74 17.14 9.84
C LEU A 91 -0.51 17.35 8.99
N ARG A 92 -1.63 17.77 9.60
CA ARG A 92 -2.78 18.27 8.86
C ARG A 92 -2.45 19.66 8.31
N SER A 93 -1.91 19.71 7.10
CA SER A 93 -1.52 20.93 6.40
C SER A 93 -2.61 21.51 5.49
N SER A 94 -3.68 20.76 5.21
CA SER A 94 -4.75 21.18 4.30
C SER A 94 -6.10 21.39 5.00
N GLU A 95 -6.83 22.42 4.53
CA GLU A 95 -8.22 22.72 4.91
C GLU A 95 -9.26 21.81 4.22
N THR A 96 -8.85 20.99 3.24
CA THR A 96 -9.76 20.13 2.48
C THR A 96 -10.62 19.25 3.38
N THR A 97 -11.93 19.24 3.11
CA THR A 97 -12.94 18.47 3.84
C THR A 97 -13.74 17.60 2.85
N PRO A 98 -13.90 16.30 3.11
CA PRO A 98 -13.37 15.55 4.26
C PRO A 98 -11.84 15.45 4.27
N PHE A 99 -11.25 15.21 5.45
CA PHE A 99 -9.81 14.99 5.58
C PHE A 99 -9.39 13.82 4.68
N HIS A 100 -8.30 14.00 3.94
CA HIS A 100 -7.66 12.93 3.19
C HIS A 100 -6.15 13.11 3.21
N VAL A 101 -5.41 12.02 3.39
CA VAL A 101 -3.95 12.04 3.56
C VAL A 101 -3.20 12.58 2.32
N ARG A 102 -3.85 12.52 1.14
CA ARG A 102 -3.37 13.13 -0.12
C ARG A 102 -3.01 14.60 -0.02
N TRP A 103 -3.79 15.35 0.74
CA TRP A 103 -3.59 16.78 0.88
C TRP A 103 -2.65 17.12 2.05
N ASN A 104 -2.08 16.10 2.69
CA ASN A 104 -1.31 16.20 3.92
C ASN A 104 -0.05 15.31 3.80
N PRO A 105 0.94 15.70 2.96
CA PRO A 105 2.07 14.83 2.60
C PRO A 105 3.16 14.75 3.68
N VAL A 106 3.14 15.63 4.67
CA VAL A 106 4.23 15.79 5.63
C VAL A 106 4.10 14.79 6.77
N VAL A 107 4.99 13.78 6.77
CA VAL A 107 5.18 12.86 7.90
C VAL A 107 6.14 13.51 8.90
N VAL A 108 5.62 13.85 10.08
CA VAL A 108 6.36 14.56 11.14
C VAL A 108 7.21 13.59 11.96
N ALA A 109 6.64 12.44 12.30
CA ALA A 109 7.33 11.41 13.08
C ALA A 109 6.94 10.02 12.56
N PRO A 110 7.80 9.33 11.79
CA PRO A 110 7.46 8.03 11.26
C PRO A 110 7.45 6.95 12.36
N CYS A 111 6.58 5.95 12.20
CA CYS A 111 6.60 4.75 13.05
C CYS A 111 7.99 4.10 13.00
N GLN A 112 8.45 3.64 14.17
CA GLN A 112 9.70 2.89 14.30
C GLN A 112 9.40 1.41 14.10
N TRP A 113 10.13 0.75 13.21
CA TRP A 113 9.82 -0.63 12.81
C TRP A 113 10.91 -1.60 13.27
N HIS A 114 10.49 -2.65 13.97
CA HIS A 114 11.33 -3.81 14.21
C HIS A 114 11.21 -4.79 13.04
N ILE A 115 12.35 -5.29 12.54
CA ILE A 115 12.41 -6.15 11.35
C ILE A 115 13.10 -7.46 11.73
N VAL A 116 12.42 -8.58 11.44
CA VAL A 116 12.97 -9.94 11.50
C VAL A 116 12.88 -10.54 10.11
N GLN A 117 14.00 -11.03 9.59
CA GLN A 117 14.05 -11.60 8.25
C GLN A 117 14.84 -12.90 8.23
N ASN A 118 14.38 -13.86 7.42
CA ASN A 118 15.16 -15.01 6.98
C ASN A 118 14.97 -15.23 5.47
N SER A 119 15.32 -16.42 4.96
CA SER A 119 15.18 -16.77 3.54
C SER A 119 13.73 -16.81 3.05
N ASP A 120 12.80 -17.11 3.95
CA ASP A 120 11.42 -17.48 3.60
C ASP A 120 10.45 -16.32 3.86
N PHE A 121 10.79 -15.43 4.80
CA PHE A 121 9.92 -14.31 5.13
C PHE A 121 10.66 -13.06 5.62
N THR A 122 9.97 -11.94 5.51
CA THR A 122 10.27 -10.69 6.22
C THR A 122 9.06 -10.32 7.08
N GLU A 123 9.27 -10.20 8.38
CA GLU A 123 8.27 -9.76 9.34
C GLU A 123 8.68 -8.40 9.90
N MET A 124 7.74 -7.45 9.87
CA MET A 124 7.92 -6.10 10.36
C MET A 124 6.85 -5.81 11.39
N SER A 125 7.23 -5.22 12.52
CA SER A 125 6.29 -4.83 13.56
C SER A 125 6.54 -3.42 14.08
N THR A 126 5.47 -2.74 14.49
CA THR A 126 5.53 -1.41 15.11
C THR A 126 4.50 -1.29 16.22
N ARG A 127 4.81 -0.45 17.21
CA ARG A 127 3.86 0.03 18.23
C ARG A 127 3.72 1.53 18.07
N ALA A 128 2.52 2.05 18.25
CA ALA A 128 2.32 3.50 18.31
C ALA A 128 1.18 3.85 19.25
N GLU A 129 1.29 5.04 19.83
CA GLU A 129 0.27 5.65 20.68
C GLU A 129 -0.02 7.05 20.17
N PHE A 130 -1.30 7.42 20.16
CA PHE A 130 -1.72 8.73 19.70
C PHE A 130 -3.04 9.12 20.33
N LYS A 131 -3.07 10.18 21.17
CA LYS A 131 -4.29 10.78 21.73
C LYS A 131 -5.34 9.76 22.24
N GLY A 132 -4.91 8.75 22.99
CA GLY A 132 -5.77 7.70 23.57
C GLY A 132 -5.96 6.44 22.71
N TYR A 133 -5.54 6.47 21.44
CA TYR A 133 -5.34 5.28 20.63
C TYR A 133 -3.97 4.65 20.94
N SER A 134 -3.90 3.32 20.94
CA SER A 134 -2.64 2.57 21.02
C SER A 134 -2.80 1.29 20.22
N TYR A 135 -1.78 0.90 19.46
CA TYR A 135 -1.83 -0.35 18.69
C TYR A 135 -0.48 -1.04 18.56
N TYR A 136 -0.56 -2.34 18.28
CA TYR A 136 0.52 -3.14 17.74
C TYR A 136 0.16 -3.62 16.33
N LEU A 137 1.00 -3.32 15.36
CA LEU A 137 0.83 -3.72 13.95
C LEU A 137 1.96 -4.68 13.58
N THR A 138 1.62 -5.82 12.98
CA THR A 138 2.56 -6.75 12.38
C THR A 138 2.23 -6.97 10.91
N LYS A 139 3.26 -6.97 10.06
CA LYS A 139 3.20 -7.24 8.63
C LYS A 139 4.19 -8.34 8.30
N LYS A 140 3.74 -9.44 7.71
CA LYS A 140 4.61 -10.56 7.33
C LYS A 140 4.48 -10.84 5.84
N VAL A 141 5.58 -10.67 5.11
CA VAL A 141 5.70 -11.04 3.70
C VAL A 141 6.39 -12.41 3.65
N ILE A 142 5.69 -13.40 3.11
CA ILE A 142 6.14 -14.79 2.99
C ILE A 142 6.36 -15.09 1.52
N LEU A 143 7.54 -15.60 1.19
CA LEU A 143 7.87 -16.11 -0.14
C LEU A 143 7.25 -17.49 -0.31
N GLY A 144 6.37 -17.63 -1.31
CA GLY A 144 5.87 -18.91 -1.77
C GLY A 144 6.64 -19.41 -2.98
N ASN A 145 6.30 -20.61 -3.47
CA ASN A 145 6.96 -21.17 -4.66
C ASN A 145 6.71 -20.32 -5.91
N SER A 146 5.44 -19.99 -6.19
CA SER A 146 5.01 -19.26 -7.39
C SER A 146 4.25 -17.96 -7.06
N GLY A 147 4.42 -17.44 -5.84
CA GLY A 147 3.80 -16.19 -5.42
C GLY A 147 4.31 -15.73 -4.06
N CYS A 148 3.58 -14.81 -3.44
CA CYS A 148 3.85 -14.38 -2.07
C CYS A 148 2.55 -14.27 -1.28
N THR A 149 2.66 -14.29 0.04
CA THR A 149 1.54 -14.03 0.96
C THR A 149 1.92 -12.87 1.86
N VAL A 150 1.03 -11.89 1.98
CA VAL A 150 1.19 -10.78 2.93
C VAL A 150 0.13 -10.92 4.01
N MET A 151 0.57 -11.07 5.25
CA MET A 151 -0.31 -11.11 6.42
C MET A 151 -0.23 -9.80 7.18
N THR A 152 -1.38 -9.20 7.47
CA THR A 152 -1.52 -7.99 8.28
C THR A 152 -2.28 -8.30 9.56
N ASN A 153 -1.69 -7.99 10.71
CA ASN A 153 -2.37 -8.10 12.01
C ASN A 153 -2.31 -6.74 12.72
N LEU A 154 -3.47 -6.19 13.04
CA LEU A 154 -3.62 -4.96 13.82
C LEU A 154 -4.32 -5.30 15.14
N HIS A 155 -3.62 -5.07 16.26
CA HIS A 155 -4.14 -5.29 17.60
C HIS A 155 -4.31 -3.93 18.30
N ASN A 156 -5.53 -3.59 18.68
CA ASN A 156 -5.82 -2.43 19.53
C ASN A 156 -5.36 -2.70 20.96
N THR A 157 -4.40 -1.91 21.44
CA THR A 157 -3.87 -1.96 22.80
C THR A 157 -4.28 -0.74 23.63
N GLY A 158 -5.06 0.17 23.04
CA GLY A 158 -5.56 1.39 23.67
C GLY A 158 -6.94 1.23 24.29
N THR A 159 -7.46 2.33 24.81
CA THR A 159 -8.80 2.39 25.42
C THR A 159 -9.87 2.83 24.42
N LEU A 160 -9.48 3.51 23.35
CA LEU A 160 -10.38 3.95 22.29
C LEU A 160 -10.50 2.90 21.17
N PRO A 161 -11.68 2.73 20.56
CA PRO A 161 -11.84 1.87 19.38
C PRO A 161 -11.08 2.47 18.19
N ILE A 162 -10.32 1.63 17.48
CA ILE A 162 -9.60 2.04 16.27
C ILE A 162 -10.55 1.98 15.06
N PRO A 163 -10.83 3.10 14.36
CA PRO A 163 -11.58 3.05 13.12
C PRO A 163 -10.68 2.45 12.02
N VAL A 164 -11.12 1.36 11.41
CA VAL A 164 -10.35 0.66 10.37
C VAL A 164 -11.10 0.69 9.05
N ARG A 165 -10.50 1.37 8.07
CA ARG A 165 -10.74 1.15 6.64
C ARG A 165 -9.41 0.79 6.00
N TRP A 166 -9.27 -0.47 5.60
CA TRP A 166 -8.03 -1.04 5.10
C TRP A 166 -8.26 -1.75 3.78
N PHE A 167 -7.34 -1.58 2.84
CA PHE A 167 -7.32 -2.30 1.57
C PHE A 167 -5.92 -2.32 0.97
N VAL A 168 -5.66 -3.33 0.15
CA VAL A 168 -4.47 -3.38 -0.71
C VAL A 168 -4.67 -2.47 -1.93
N HIS A 169 -3.59 -1.85 -2.39
CA HIS A 169 -3.58 -0.90 -3.50
C HIS A 169 -2.56 -1.33 -4.58
N PRO A 170 -2.72 -2.51 -5.19
CA PRO A 170 -1.81 -2.98 -6.24
C PRO A 170 -1.83 -2.07 -7.47
N PHE A 171 -0.65 -1.87 -8.05
CA PHE A 171 -0.47 -1.24 -9.36
C PHE A 171 -0.08 -2.30 -10.38
N PHE A 172 -1.02 -2.72 -11.21
CA PHE A 172 -0.78 -3.68 -12.28
C PHE A 172 -0.29 -2.97 -13.55
N PRO A 173 0.64 -3.57 -14.33
CA PRO A 173 0.99 -3.05 -15.64
C PRO A 173 -0.19 -3.19 -16.60
N LEU A 174 -0.26 -2.29 -17.58
CA LEU A 174 -1.19 -2.44 -18.71
C LEU A 174 -0.59 -3.42 -19.72
N ASN A 175 -1.23 -4.57 -19.87
CA ASN A 175 -0.80 -5.59 -20.83
C ASN A 175 -1.39 -5.33 -22.23
N LYS A 176 -0.77 -5.93 -23.25
CA LYS A 176 -1.36 -5.97 -24.60
C LYS A 176 -2.71 -6.68 -24.54
N GLY A 177 -3.75 -6.06 -25.10
CA GLY A 177 -5.11 -6.61 -25.13
C GLY A 177 -6.02 -6.13 -24.00
N ASP A 178 -5.64 -5.08 -23.28
CA ASP A 178 -6.47 -4.35 -22.30
C ASP A 178 -6.90 -5.17 -21.06
N VAL A 179 -6.45 -6.43 -20.94
CA VAL A 179 -6.64 -7.25 -19.73
C VAL A 179 -5.75 -6.72 -18.62
N SER A 180 -6.37 -6.22 -17.55
CA SER A 180 -5.70 -5.60 -16.41
C SER A 180 -5.23 -6.64 -15.40
N CYS A 181 -6.13 -7.52 -14.95
CA CYS A 181 -5.78 -8.59 -14.02
C CYS A 181 -6.76 -9.77 -14.09
N GLN A 182 -6.30 -10.92 -13.59
CA GLN A 182 -7.13 -12.10 -13.34
C GLN A 182 -7.11 -12.40 -11.84
N LEU A 183 -8.28 -12.68 -11.26
CA LEU A 183 -8.44 -13.08 -9.87
C LEU A 183 -8.74 -14.58 -9.77
N SER A 184 -8.24 -15.22 -8.71
CA SER A 184 -8.55 -16.64 -8.44
C SER A 184 -9.97 -16.84 -7.88
N LEU A 185 -10.73 -15.77 -7.66
CA LEU A 185 -12.07 -15.78 -7.12
C LEU A 185 -13.03 -15.06 -8.08
N PRO A 186 -14.31 -15.46 -8.13
CA PRO A 186 -15.33 -14.75 -8.88
C PRO A 186 -15.42 -13.28 -8.45
N LEU A 187 -15.52 -12.38 -9.42
CA LEU A 187 -15.57 -10.94 -9.20
C LEU A 187 -16.78 -10.29 -9.86
N THR A 188 -17.26 -9.22 -9.25
CA THR A 188 -18.26 -8.31 -9.80
C THR A 188 -17.72 -6.89 -9.67
N ILE A 189 -17.83 -6.09 -10.73
CA ILE A 189 -17.45 -4.68 -10.72
C ILE A 189 -18.74 -3.85 -10.82
N PRO A 190 -18.93 -2.82 -9.98
CA PRO A 190 -20.01 -1.86 -10.17
C PRO A 190 -19.93 -1.17 -11.54
N ASP A 191 -21.08 -0.75 -12.07
CA ASP A 191 -21.12 -0.01 -13.33
C ASP A 191 -20.21 1.22 -13.27
N ASN A 192 -19.26 1.28 -14.20
CA ASN A 192 -18.27 2.35 -14.28
C ASN A 192 -17.78 2.47 -15.75
N PRO A 193 -17.25 3.64 -16.14
CA PRO A 193 -16.87 3.89 -17.54
C PRO A 193 -15.54 3.24 -17.95
N GLY A 194 -14.72 2.76 -17.00
CA GLY A 194 -13.32 2.39 -17.25
C GLY A 194 -13.02 0.91 -17.21
N PHE A 195 -13.78 0.09 -16.49
CA PHE A 195 -13.45 -1.32 -16.29
C PHE A 195 -14.66 -2.21 -16.52
N VAL A 196 -14.43 -3.33 -17.20
CA VAL A 196 -15.44 -4.37 -17.47
C VAL A 196 -14.94 -5.74 -17.01
N CYS A 197 -15.87 -6.57 -16.56
CA CYS A 197 -15.61 -8.00 -16.40
C CYS A 197 -15.72 -8.67 -17.76
N THR A 198 -14.61 -9.15 -18.33
CA THR A 198 -14.66 -9.94 -19.58
C THR A 198 -15.14 -11.36 -19.34
N ASP A 199 -14.91 -11.87 -18.13
CA ASP A 199 -15.52 -13.08 -17.59
C ASP A 199 -15.65 -12.96 -16.05
N THR A 200 -15.91 -14.08 -15.36
CA THR A 200 -16.09 -14.10 -13.90
C THR A 200 -14.81 -13.82 -13.09
N THR A 201 -13.64 -13.79 -13.73
CA THR A 201 -12.33 -13.69 -13.09
C THR A 201 -11.41 -12.62 -13.67
N HIS A 202 -11.73 -12.06 -14.84
CA HIS A 202 -10.90 -11.08 -15.52
C HIS A 202 -11.48 -9.68 -15.48
N ILE A 203 -10.61 -8.71 -15.18
CA ILE A 203 -10.88 -7.28 -15.29
C ILE A 203 -10.13 -6.76 -16.51
N SER A 204 -10.84 -6.07 -17.40
CA SER A 204 -10.25 -5.41 -18.56
C SER A 204 -10.64 -3.94 -18.63
N ILE A 205 -9.83 -3.15 -19.32
CA ILE A 205 -10.14 -1.76 -19.64
C ILE A 205 -11.29 -1.70 -20.64
N ALA A 206 -12.26 -0.84 -20.38
CA ALA A 206 -13.33 -0.51 -21.30
C ALA A 206 -12.75 0.25 -22.51
N GLN A 207 -12.95 -0.26 -23.72
CA GLN A 207 -12.45 0.36 -24.95
C GLN A 207 -13.17 1.67 -25.33
N THR A 208 -14.21 2.05 -24.58
CA THR A 208 -15.02 3.26 -24.81
C THR A 208 -14.46 4.50 -24.14
N MET A 209 -13.42 4.38 -23.31
CA MET A 209 -12.87 5.49 -22.51
C MET A 209 -11.58 6.03 -23.14
N ASP A 210 -11.49 7.35 -23.34
CA ASP A 210 -10.26 8.02 -23.80
C ASP A 210 -9.33 8.28 -22.61
N TRP A 211 -8.52 7.26 -22.28
CA TRP A 211 -7.56 7.28 -21.18
C TRP A 211 -6.47 8.35 -21.29
N LYS A 212 -6.37 9.08 -22.42
CA LYS A 212 -5.46 10.22 -22.54
C LYS A 212 -5.84 11.39 -21.64
N ASN A 213 -7.09 11.44 -21.16
CA ASN A 213 -7.61 12.56 -20.37
C ASN A 213 -8.00 12.21 -18.92
N GLY A 214 -7.80 10.95 -18.49
CA GLY A 214 -8.17 10.47 -17.15
C GLY A 214 -9.63 10.02 -17.09
#